data_AF-A0A4V1IUL8-F1
#
_entry.id   AF-A0A4V1IUL8-F1
#
_cell.length_a   1.000
_cell.length_b   1.000
_cell.length_c   1.000
_cell.angle_alpha   90.00
_cell.angle_beta   90.00
_cell.angle_gamma   90.00
#
_symmetry.space_group_name_H-M   'P 1'
#
loop_
_entity.id
_entity.type
_entity.pdbx_description
1 polymer ?
#
loop_
_entity_poly.entity_id
_entity_poly.type
_entity_poly.pdbx_seq_one_letter_code
_entity_poly.pdbx_strand_id
1 'polypeptide(L)'
;VNKPVRRVTILGVVRIECGAQPRFVYLLEVTCIGEATPRTIYLAFEDLFDFHLQLIGHFPEECGQATSRGSAETRPPLQFPGQVIHITEAVAYARIAGLQTYLTTILTTMPAKITRSPLIMNLFR
;
A
#
# COMPACT_ATOMS: atom_id res chain seq x y z
N VAL A 1 -15.93 8.86 10.43
CA VAL A 1 -15.16 8.18 11.50
C VAL A 1 -13.99 7.47 10.84
N ASN A 2 -12.77 8.00 11.00
CA ASN A 2 -11.56 7.37 10.46
C ASN A 2 -11.17 6.18 11.35
N LYS A 3 -11.73 5.01 11.04
CA LYS A 3 -11.42 3.78 11.78
C LYS A 3 -10.11 3.19 11.23
N PRO A 4 -9.23 2.67 12.09
CA PRO A 4 -7.99 2.05 11.64
C PRO A 4 -8.28 0.78 10.84
N VAL A 5 -7.47 0.54 9.82
CA VAL A 5 -7.60 -0.62 8.94
C VAL A 5 -7.09 -1.87 9.66
N ARG A 6 -7.91 -2.92 9.68
CA ARG A 6 -7.58 -4.22 10.29
C ARG A 6 -6.96 -5.17 9.27
N ARG A 7 -7.55 -5.23 8.07
CA ARG A 7 -7.15 -6.18 7.02
C ARG A 7 -7.42 -5.57 5.65
N VAL A 8 -6.55 -5.89 4.71
CA VAL A 8 -6.68 -5.56 3.29
C VAL A 8 -6.46 -6.81 2.45
N THR A 9 -7.30 -7.00 1.45
CA THR A 9 -7.17 -8.08 0.46
C THR A 9 -7.36 -7.51 -0.94
N ILE A 10 -6.39 -7.72 -1.83
CA ILE A 10 -6.56 -7.39 -3.25
C ILE A 10 -7.41 -8.50 -3.89
N LEU A 11 -8.60 -8.15 -4.36
CA LEU A 11 -9.54 -9.06 -5.00
C LEU A 11 -9.21 -9.31 -6.48
N GLY A 12 -8.62 -8.33 -7.15
CA GLY A 12 -8.28 -8.43 -8.56
C GLY A 12 -7.79 -7.12 -9.15
N VAL A 13 -7.69 -7.10 -10.48
CA VAL A 13 -7.34 -5.89 -11.23
C VAL A 13 -8.38 -5.64 -12.31
N VAL A 14 -8.76 -4.39 -12.47
CA VAL A 14 -9.67 -3.94 -13.52
C VAL A 14 -8.86 -3.10 -14.51
N ARG A 15 -8.98 -3.45 -15.78
CA ARG A 15 -8.46 -2.64 -16.88
C ARG A 15 -9.46 -1.53 -17.19
N ILE A 16 -9.03 -0.28 -17.05
CA ILE A 16 -9.78 0.91 -17.40
C ILE A 16 -9.20 1.47 -18.70
N GLU A 17 -10.02 1.57 -19.73
CA GLU A 17 -9.61 2.20 -20.98
C GLU A 17 -9.60 3.73 -20.81
N CYS A 18 -8.41 4.31 -20.77
CA CYS A 18 -8.21 5.75 -20.57
C CYS A 18 -7.47 6.33 -21.78
N GLY A 19 -8.20 6.59 -22.87
CA GLY A 19 -7.64 7.13 -24.10
C GLY A 19 -6.61 6.18 -24.74
N ALA A 20 -5.38 6.67 -24.95
CA ALA A 20 -4.36 5.96 -25.72
C ALA A 20 -3.66 4.81 -24.97
N GLN A 21 -3.74 4.76 -23.64
CA GLN A 21 -3.10 3.71 -22.83
C GLN A 21 -4.08 3.17 -21.78
N PRO A 22 -4.23 1.84 -21.66
CA PRO A 22 -5.05 1.27 -20.60
C PRO A 22 -4.40 1.51 -19.24
N ARG A 23 -5.21 1.87 -18.25
CA ARG A 23 -4.81 1.96 -16.85
C ARG A 23 -5.30 0.74 -16.10
N PHE A 24 -4.48 0.24 -15.17
CA PHE A 24 -4.84 -0.89 -14.33
C PHE A 24 -5.10 -0.42 -12.91
N VAL A 25 -6.29 -0.73 -12.41
CA VAL A 25 -6.74 -0.33 -11.09
C VAL A 25 -7.01 -1.59 -10.28
N TYR A 26 -6.40 -1.66 -9.09
CA TYR A 26 -6.55 -2.78 -8.18
C TYR A 26 -7.83 -2.63 -7.38
N LEU A 27 -8.58 -3.73 -7.28
CA LEU A 27 -9.75 -3.81 -6.43
C LEU A 27 -9.32 -4.32 -5.05
N LEU A 28 -9.50 -3.51 -4.02
CA LEU A 28 -9.12 -3.86 -2.65
C LEU A 28 -10.35 -3.97 -1.77
N GLU A 29 -10.41 -5.05 -1.01
CA GLU A 29 -11.33 -5.21 0.11
C GLU A 29 -10.65 -4.78 1.40
N VAL A 30 -11.19 -3.76 2.06
CA VAL A 30 -10.67 -3.17 3.28
C VAL A 30 -11.63 -3.44 4.43
N THR A 31 -11.14 -4.07 5.49
CA THR A 31 -11.89 -4.24 6.73
C THR A 31 -11.31 -3.32 7.80
N CYS A 32 -12.12 -2.41 8.33
CA CYS A 32 -11.73 -1.52 9.43
C CYS A 32 -12.08 -2.12 10.80
N ILE A 33 -11.33 -1.73 11.85
CA ILE A 33 -11.63 -2.15 13.22
C ILE A 33 -13.00 -1.60 13.62
N GLY A 34 -13.90 -2.48 14.06
CA GLY A 34 -15.26 -2.11 14.47
C GLY A 34 -16.22 -1.87 13.29
N GLU A 35 -15.91 -2.41 12.11
CA GLU A 35 -16.86 -2.57 11.01
C GLU A 35 -17.06 -4.05 10.71
N ALA A 36 -18.32 -4.48 10.60
CA ALA A 36 -18.67 -5.85 10.26
C ALA A 36 -18.63 -6.08 8.74
N THR A 37 -18.91 -5.04 7.96
CA THR A 37 -18.94 -5.08 6.50
C THR A 37 -17.61 -4.57 5.95
N PRO A 38 -16.89 -5.36 5.15
CA PRO A 38 -15.75 -4.86 4.41
C PRO A 38 -16.19 -3.82 3.38
N ARG A 39 -15.28 -2.93 3.00
CA ARG A 39 -15.48 -1.92 1.96
C ARG A 39 -14.62 -2.25 0.77
N THR A 40 -15.14 -1.99 -0.41
CA THR A 40 -14.38 -2.15 -1.65
C THR A 40 -13.89 -0.79 -2.11
N ILE A 41 -12.58 -0.67 -2.31
CA ILE A 41 -11.93 0.52 -2.87
C ILE A 41 -11.14 0.17 -4.12
N TYR A 42 -10.79 1.20 -4.88
CA TYR A 42 -10.07 1.11 -6.14
C TYR A 42 -8.81 1.94 -6.02
N LEU A 43 -7.64 1.33 -6.21
CA LEU A 43 -6.35 2.03 -6.14
C LEU A 43 -5.52 1.74 -7.38
N ALA A 44 -4.94 2.77 -8.00
CA ALA A 44 -3.95 2.57 -9.03
C ALA A 44 -2.59 2.20 -8.41
N PHE A 45 -1.71 1.62 -9.23
CA PHE A 45 -0.33 1.37 -8.83
C PHE A 45 0.40 2.67 -8.42
N GLU A 46 0.10 3.76 -9.13
CA GLU A 46 0.66 5.09 -8.91
C GLU A 46 0.28 5.64 -7.53
N ASP A 47 -0.99 5.49 -7.12
CA ASP A 47 -1.46 5.91 -5.79
C ASP A 47 -0.70 5.18 -4.66
N LEU A 48 -0.45 3.87 -4.86
CA LEU A 48 0.31 3.05 -3.91
C LEU A 48 1.79 3.44 -3.87
N PHE A 49 2.35 3.86 -5.00
CA PHE A 49 3.72 4.33 -5.10
C PHE A 49 3.89 5.70 -4.42
N ASP A 50 2.98 6.64 -4.67
CA ASP A 50 2.98 7.95 -4.03
C ASP A 50 2.82 7.81 -2.51
N PHE A 51 1.93 6.92 -2.08
CA PHE A 51 1.81 6.56 -0.67
C PHE A 51 3.12 5.98 -0.11
N HIS A 52 3.80 5.11 -0.83
CA HIS A 52 5.08 4.55 -0.40
C HIS A 52 6.14 5.64 -0.20
N LEU A 53 6.24 6.61 -1.12
CA LEU A 53 7.15 7.75 -0.99
C LEU A 53 6.80 8.61 0.22
N GLN A 54 5.52 8.91 0.44
CA GLN A 54 5.07 9.65 1.62
C GLN A 54 5.39 8.89 2.91
N LEU A 55 5.15 7.58 2.95
CA LEU A 55 5.43 6.75 4.11
C LEU A 55 6.91 6.78 4.48
N ILE A 56 7.80 6.64 3.51
CA ILE A 56 9.25 6.76 3.71
C ILE A 56 9.64 8.16 4.18
N GLY A 57 9.07 9.21 3.56
CA GLY A 57 9.37 10.59 3.92
C GLY A 57 8.94 10.97 5.34
N HIS A 58 7.82 10.42 5.80
CA HIS A 58 7.30 10.67 7.16
C HIS A 58 7.89 9.75 8.23
N PHE A 59 8.28 8.52 7.86
CA PHE A 59 8.74 7.47 8.78
C PHE A 59 10.01 6.79 8.23
N PRO A 60 11.12 7.52 8.10
CA PRO A 60 12.34 7.00 7.48
C PRO A 60 12.96 5.85 8.29
N GLU A 61 12.97 5.96 9.63
CA GLU A 61 13.55 4.95 10.53
C GLU A 61 12.81 3.61 10.44
N GLU A 62 11.48 3.66 10.42
CA GLU A 62 10.63 2.47 10.34
C GLU A 62 10.65 1.82 8.95
N CYS A 63 11.04 2.58 7.94
CA CYS A 63 11.29 2.10 6.58
C CYS A 63 12.74 1.66 6.35
N GLY A 64 13.55 1.56 7.41
CA GLY A 64 14.93 1.07 7.33
C GLY A 64 15.94 2.08 6.77
N GLN A 65 15.59 3.37 6.67
CA GLN A 65 16.59 4.41 6.42
C GLN A 65 17.32 4.72 7.72
N ALA A 66 18.64 4.57 7.70
CA ALA A 66 19.48 4.93 8.83
C ALA A 66 19.47 6.46 9.01
N THR A 67 18.70 6.95 9.98
CA THR A 67 18.91 8.31 10.50
C THR A 67 20.25 8.31 11.23
N SER A 68 21.00 9.41 11.10
CA SER A 68 22.40 9.57 11.54
C SER A 68 22.65 9.44 13.06
N ARG A 69 21.71 8.89 13.82
CA ARG A 69 21.79 8.69 15.27
C ARG A 69 21.57 7.23 15.65
N GLY A 70 22.52 6.38 15.29
CA GLY A 70 22.92 5.16 16.03
C GLY A 70 21.84 4.24 16.63
N SER A 71 20.59 4.27 16.16
CA SER A 71 19.52 3.44 16.69
C SER A 71 19.55 2.09 15.95
N ALA A 72 19.94 1.06 16.69
CA ALA A 72 20.23 -0.30 16.21
C ALA A 72 18.96 -1.13 15.91
N GLU A 73 17.80 -0.50 15.71
CA GLU A 73 16.57 -1.18 15.28
C GLU A 73 16.29 -0.88 13.80
N THR A 74 17.25 -1.17 12.93
CA THR A 74 17.06 -1.09 11.48
C THR A 74 16.06 -2.16 11.06
N ARG A 75 14.79 -1.79 10.93
CA ARG A 75 13.80 -2.63 10.27
C ARG A 75 14.23 -2.87 8.82
N PRO A 76 13.95 -4.05 8.24
CA PRO A 76 14.24 -4.29 6.84
C PRO A 76 13.57 -3.22 5.96
N PRO A 77 14.24 -2.77 4.89
CA PRO A 77 13.70 -1.73 4.03
C PRO A 77 12.36 -2.18 3.47
N LEU A 78 11.37 -1.29 3.52
CA LEU A 78 10.05 -1.59 3.02
C LEU A 78 10.10 -1.75 1.49
N GLN A 79 9.92 -2.98 1.01
CA GLN A 79 10.10 -3.31 -0.39
C GLN A 79 8.82 -3.08 -1.19
N PHE A 80 8.83 -2.10 -2.08
CA PHE A 80 7.74 -1.85 -3.04
C PHE A 80 8.03 -2.56 -4.38
N PRO A 81 7.02 -3.11 -5.07
CA PRO A 81 7.23 -3.70 -6.39
C PRO A 81 7.82 -2.68 -7.39
N GLY A 82 8.80 -3.11 -8.18
CA GLY A 82 9.47 -2.21 -9.14
C GLY A 82 8.52 -1.62 -10.18
N GLN A 83 8.75 -0.35 -10.52
CA GLN A 83 8.09 0.30 -11.66
C GLN A 83 8.56 -0.35 -12.96
N VAL A 84 7.61 -0.66 -13.85
CA VAL A 84 7.88 -1.25 -15.16
C VAL A 84 7.30 -0.31 -16.20
N ILE A 85 8.07 -0.07 -17.27
CA ILE A 85 7.76 0.93 -18.31
C ILE A 85 6.56 0.49 -19.17
N HIS A 86 6.41 -0.81 -19.44
CA HIS A 86 5.27 -1.36 -20.15
C HIS A 86 4.43 -2.24 -19.22
N ILE A 87 3.23 -1.76 -18.89
CA ILE A 87 2.30 -2.48 -18.03
C ILE A 87 1.33 -3.23 -18.94
N THR A 88 1.49 -4.54 -19.00
CA THR A 88 0.50 -5.44 -19.58
C THR A 88 -0.41 -5.97 -18.46
N GLU A 89 -1.55 -6.53 -18.84
CA GLU A 89 -2.45 -7.19 -17.89
C GLU A 89 -1.73 -8.27 -17.08
N ALA A 90 -0.87 -9.07 -17.73
CA ALA A 90 -0.05 -10.08 -17.06
C ALA A 90 0.87 -9.48 -15.99
N VAL A 91 1.49 -8.32 -16.25
CA VAL A 91 2.32 -7.60 -15.26
C VAL A 91 1.45 -7.09 -14.11
N ALA A 92 0.27 -6.55 -14.41
CA ALA A 92 -0.65 -6.06 -13.39
C ALA A 92 -1.09 -7.18 -12.43
N TYR A 93 -1.41 -8.37 -12.94
CA TYR A 93 -1.72 -9.55 -12.14
C TYR A 93 -0.49 -10.07 -11.36
N ALA A 94 0.68 -10.14 -11.98
CA ALA A 94 1.90 -10.59 -11.32
C ALA A 94 2.28 -9.72 -10.09
N ARG A 95 1.95 -8.42 -10.14
CA ARG A 95 2.17 -7.49 -9.02
C ARG A 95 1.25 -7.73 -7.82
N ILE A 96 0.10 -8.40 -7.98
CA ILE A 96 -0.89 -8.57 -6.90
C ILE A 96 -0.26 -9.22 -5.68
N ALA A 97 0.51 -10.30 -5.86
CA ALA A 97 1.14 -10.99 -4.74
C ALA A 97 2.14 -10.08 -4.00
N GLY A 98 2.91 -9.28 -4.74
CA GLY A 98 3.86 -8.31 -4.17
C GLY A 98 3.15 -7.18 -3.42
N LEU A 99 2.11 -6.58 -4.01
CA LEU A 99 1.32 -5.53 -3.39
C LEU A 99 0.56 -6.03 -2.17
N GLN A 100 0.00 -7.24 -2.22
CA GLN A 100 -0.69 -7.86 -1.09
C GLN A 100 0.27 -8.06 0.08
N THR A 101 1.48 -8.56 -0.19
CA THR A 101 2.53 -8.76 0.82
C THR A 101 2.97 -7.43 1.40
N TYR A 102 3.16 -6.41 0.55
CA TYR A 102 3.53 -5.05 0.95
C TYR A 102 2.49 -4.43 1.90
N LEU A 103 1.21 -4.43 1.50
CA LEU A 103 0.12 -3.89 2.32
C LEU A 103 -0.07 -4.65 3.63
N THR A 104 0.03 -5.98 3.59
CA THR A 104 -0.05 -6.82 4.80
C THR A 104 1.08 -6.48 5.74
N THR A 105 2.32 -6.38 5.24
CA THR A 105 3.51 -6.04 6.05
C THR A 105 3.37 -4.68 6.71
N ILE A 106 2.83 -3.69 6.01
CA ILE A 106 2.56 -2.37 6.61
C ILE A 106 1.57 -2.51 7.77
N LEU A 107 0.45 -3.22 7.56
CA LEU A 107 -0.60 -3.30 8.58
C LEU A 107 -0.23 -4.17 9.79
N THR A 108 0.58 -5.21 9.61
CA THR A 108 0.94 -6.16 10.69
C THR A 108 2.25 -5.82 11.37
N THR A 109 3.25 -5.35 10.62
CA THR A 109 4.61 -5.17 11.15
C THR A 109 4.84 -3.73 11.62
N MET A 110 4.20 -2.72 11.01
CA MET A 110 4.43 -1.31 11.38
C MET A 110 3.83 -0.95 12.75
N PRO A 111 4.44 -0.01 13.50
CA PRO A 111 3.95 0.38 14.81
C PRO A 111 2.60 1.10 14.71
N ALA A 112 1.83 1.12 15.80
CA ALA A 112 0.49 1.71 15.84
C ALA A 112 0.45 3.19 15.41
N LYS A 113 1.54 3.95 15.62
CA LYS A 113 1.65 5.34 15.16
C LYS A 113 1.60 5.49 13.64
N ILE A 114 2.06 4.46 12.91
CA ILE A 114 2.01 4.41 11.44
C ILE A 114 0.67 3.83 10.99
N THR A 115 0.26 2.67 11.50
CA THR A 115 -0.98 1.99 11.09
C THR A 115 -2.25 2.79 11.40
N ARG A 116 -2.19 3.70 12.38
CA ARG A 116 -3.27 4.64 12.72
C ARG A 116 -3.01 6.06 12.21
N SER A 117 -1.96 6.26 11.41
CA SER A 117 -1.65 7.58 10.87
C SER A 117 -2.71 8.03 9.86
N PRO A 118 -2.87 9.35 9.68
CA PRO A 118 -3.72 9.90 8.62
C PRO A 118 -3.31 9.41 7.22
N LEU A 119 -2.04 9.09 6.98
CA LEU A 119 -1.56 8.60 5.69
C LEU A 119 -2.24 7.28 5.30
N ILE A 120 -2.21 6.30 6.19
CA ILE A 120 -2.84 4.99 5.95
C ILE A 120 -4.36 5.14 5.89
N MET A 121 -4.95 5.93 6.78
CA MET A 121 -6.39 6.17 6.76
C MET A 121 -6.88 6.85 5.49
N ASN A 122 -6.09 7.77 4.91
CA ASN A 122 -6.43 8.46 3.68
C ASN A 122 -6.26 7.57 2.44
N LEU A 123 -5.28 6.66 2.42
CA LEU A 123 -5.11 5.69 1.34
C LEU A 123 -6.33 4.76 1.22
N PHE A 124 -6.91 4.35 2.35
CA PHE A 124 -7.99 3.38 2.41
C PHE A 124 -9.39 4.02 2.57
N ARG A 125 -9.52 5.32 2.32
CA ARG A 125 -10.77 6.07 2.46
C ARG A 125 -11.66 5.92 1.24
#